data_AF-A0A1D1YC76-F1
#
_entry.id   AF-A0A1D1YC76-F1
#
_cell.length_a   1.000
_cell.length_b   1.000
_cell.length_c   1.000
_cell.angle_alpha   90.00
_cell.angle_beta   90.00
_cell.angle_gamma   90.00
#
_symmetry.space_group_name_H-M   'P 1'
#
loop_
_entity.id
_entity.type
_entity.pdbx_description
1 polymer ?
#
loop_
_entity_poly.entity_id
_entity_poly.type
_entity_poly.pdbx_seq_one_letter_code
_entity_poly.pdbx_strand_id
1 'polypeptide(L)'
;ADCYVNALNIRHTRAHQGLARVYHLKNQRKAAYDEMTKLIEKARNNASAYEKRSEYCDRDMAKSDLSRATELDPLRTYPYRYRAAVLMDDHKEEEAIAELTK
;
A
#
# COMPACT_ATOMS: atom_id res chain seq x y z
N ALA A 1 -13.87 15.98 -1.58
CA ALA A 1 -13.51 15.20 -0.38
C ALA A 1 -14.75 14.85 0.44
N ASP A 2 -15.73 15.75 0.47
CA ASP A 2 -16.95 15.66 1.29
C ASP A 2 -17.76 14.37 1.10
N CYS A 3 -17.80 13.84 -0.12
CA CYS A 3 -18.44 12.54 -0.39
C CYS A 3 -17.81 11.38 0.40
N TYR A 4 -16.48 11.36 0.55
CA TYR A 4 -15.79 10.32 1.32
C TYR A 4 -15.93 10.54 2.82
N VAL A 5 -15.94 11.79 3.28
CA VAL A 5 -16.20 12.12 4.70
C VAL A 5 -17.61 11.68 5.08
N ASN A 6 -18.60 11.96 4.25
CA ASN A 6 -19.97 11.49 4.45
C ASN A 6 -20.08 9.96 4.44
N ALA A 7 -19.34 9.29 3.55
CA ALA A 7 -19.26 7.83 3.52
C ALA A 7 -18.63 7.25 4.81
N LEU A 8 -17.63 7.92 5.39
CA LEU A 8 -17.07 7.52 6.69
C LEU A 8 -18.07 7.69 7.84
N ASN A 9 -18.91 8.74 7.80
CA ASN A 9 -19.94 8.98 8.81
C ASN A 9 -20.98 7.85 8.84
N ILE A 10 -21.28 7.23 7.69
CA ILE A 10 -22.13 6.04 7.59
C ILE A 10 -21.34 4.72 7.72
N ARG A 11 -20.12 4.77 8.29
CA ARG A 11 -19.24 3.62 8.57
C ARG A 11 -18.72 2.85 7.35
N HIS A 12 -18.71 3.46 6.17
CA HIS A 12 -18.14 2.84 4.98
C HIS A 12 -16.61 2.95 4.98
N THR A 13 -15.93 1.98 5.58
CA THR A 13 -14.48 2.00 5.84
C THR A 13 -13.62 2.20 4.59
N ARG A 14 -14.01 1.63 3.44
CA ARG A 14 -13.30 1.83 2.15
C ARG A 14 -13.21 3.30 1.70
N ALA A 15 -14.01 4.21 2.26
CA ALA A 15 -13.91 5.63 1.96
C ALA A 15 -12.55 6.24 2.38
N HIS A 16 -11.86 5.63 3.34
CA HIS A 16 -10.49 5.99 3.71
C HIS A 16 -9.53 5.94 2.50
N GLN A 17 -9.68 4.95 1.60
CA GLN A 17 -8.86 4.85 0.38
C GLN A 17 -9.10 6.04 -0.56
N GLY A 18 -10.35 6.49 -0.68
CA GLY A 18 -10.70 7.66 -1.47
C GLY A 18 -10.10 8.94 -0.91
N LEU A 19 -10.15 9.13 0.41
CA LEU A 19 -9.52 10.27 1.08
C LEU A 19 -8.00 10.25 0.95
N ALA A 20 -7.37 9.09 1.12
CA ALA A 20 -5.94 8.95 0.94
C ALA A 20 -5.51 9.39 -0.46
N ARG A 21 -6.25 8.98 -1.50
CA ARG A 21 -5.99 9.43 -2.88
C ARG A 21 -6.14 10.95 -3.03
N VAL A 22 -7.16 11.56 -2.42
CA VAL A 22 -7.34 13.02 -2.45
C VAL A 22 -6.17 13.74 -1.76
N TYR A 23 -5.71 13.26 -0.60
CA TYR A 23 -4.54 13.81 0.08
C TYR A 23 -3.28 13.67 -0.77
N HIS A 24 -3.07 12.52 -1.41
CA HIS A 24 -1.93 12.32 -2.29
C HIS A 24 -1.93 13.28 -3.49
N LEU A 25 -3.09 13.48 -4.13
CA LEU A 25 -3.24 14.46 -5.22
C LEU A 25 -2.98 15.91 -4.78
N LYS A 26 -3.14 16.21 -3.50
CA LYS A 26 -2.78 17.51 -2.88
C LYS A 26 -1.32 17.57 -2.42
N ASN A 27 -0.50 16.60 -2.82
CA ASN A 27 0.88 16.44 -2.39
C ASN A 27 1.06 16.23 -0.86
N GLN A 28 -0.01 15.80 -0.17
CA GLN A 28 -0.01 15.53 1.27
C GLN A 28 0.24 14.04 1.52
N ARG A 29 1.45 13.58 1.17
CA ARG A 29 1.80 12.15 1.18
C ARG A 29 1.67 11.50 2.57
N LYS A 30 2.12 12.18 3.63
CA LYS A 30 1.94 11.71 5.01
C LYS A 30 0.47 11.55 5.40
N ALA A 31 -0.38 12.53 5.07
CA ALA A 31 -1.81 12.44 5.35
C ALA A 31 -2.47 11.29 4.59
N ALA A 32 -2.05 11.01 3.35
CA ALA A 32 -2.51 9.85 2.59
C ALA A 32 -2.13 8.52 3.27
N TYR A 33 -0.89 8.41 3.75
CA TYR A 33 -0.40 7.25 4.48
C TYR A 33 -1.16 7.03 5.80
N ASP A 34 -1.34 8.09 6.59
CA ASP A 34 -2.05 8.04 7.87
C ASP A 34 -3.52 7.62 7.65
N GLU A 35 -4.15 8.11 6.59
CA GLU A 35 -5.53 7.75 6.25
C GLU A 35 -5.67 6.28 5.83
N MET A 36 -4.71 5.74 5.06
CA MET A 36 -4.64 4.31 4.75
C MET A 36 -4.36 3.45 6.00
N THR A 37 -3.61 3.96 6.97
CA THR A 37 -3.35 3.25 8.22
C THR A 37 -4.64 3.04 9.02
N LYS A 38 -5.52 4.06 9.09
CA LYS A 38 -6.86 3.92 9.67
C LYS A 38 -7.71 2.85 8.96
N LEU A 39 -7.56 2.72 7.63
CA LEU A 39 -8.23 1.66 6.88
C LEU A 39 -7.73 0.27 7.32
N ILE A 40 -6.42 0.09 7.44
CA ILE A 40 -5.80 -1.19 7.81
C ILE A 40 -6.26 -1.64 9.21
N GLU A 41 -6.28 -0.72 10.17
CA GLU A 41 -6.74 -0.98 11.55
C GLU A 41 -8.20 -1.45 11.56
N LYS A 42 -9.07 -0.84 10.75
CA LYS A 42 -10.50 -1.17 10.67
C LYS A 42 -10.79 -2.41 9.82
N ALA A 43 -10.00 -2.65 8.78
CA ALA A 43 -10.23 -3.71 7.79
C ALA A 43 -9.62 -5.07 8.18
N ARG A 44 -9.07 -5.20 9.40
CA ARG A 44 -8.52 -6.45 9.97
C ARG A 44 -7.50 -7.13 9.04
N ASN A 45 -6.38 -6.44 8.75
CA ASN A 45 -5.26 -7.00 7.98
C ASN A 45 -5.62 -7.46 6.55
N ASN A 46 -6.16 -6.55 5.75
CA ASN A 46 -6.40 -6.82 4.33
C ASN A 46 -5.13 -6.56 3.51
N ALA A 47 -4.64 -7.59 2.79
CA ALA A 47 -3.46 -7.49 1.92
C ALA A 47 -3.51 -6.30 0.94
N SER A 48 -4.68 -6.05 0.33
CA SER A 48 -4.86 -4.94 -0.61
C SER A 48 -4.69 -3.56 0.03
N ALA A 49 -4.95 -3.43 1.34
CA ALA A 49 -4.80 -2.16 2.04
C ALA A 49 -3.31 -1.84 2.28
N TYR A 50 -2.49 -2.84 2.60
CA TYR A 50 -1.04 -2.68 2.67
C TYR A 50 -0.44 -2.37 1.29
N GLU A 51 -0.87 -3.08 0.24
CA GLU A 51 -0.47 -2.79 -1.14
C GLU A 51 -0.75 -1.32 -1.51
N LYS A 52 -1.97 -0.85 -1.25
CA LYS A 52 -2.36 0.54 -1.54
C LYS A 52 -1.62 1.56 -0.69
N ARG A 53 -1.30 1.25 0.57
CA ARG A 53 -0.55 2.15 1.45
C ARG A 53 0.90 2.32 1.00
N SER A 54 1.50 1.27 0.42
CA SER A 54 2.87 1.32 -0.12
C SER A 54 3.07 2.44 -1.15
N GLU A 55 2.03 2.79 -1.92
CA GLU A 55 2.04 3.88 -2.90
C GLU A 55 2.33 5.26 -2.24
N TYR A 56 1.97 5.42 -0.95
CA TYR A 56 2.04 6.69 -0.22
C TYR A 56 3.23 6.79 0.75
N CYS A 57 4.25 5.95 0.64
CA CYS A 57 5.42 6.01 1.52
C CYS A 57 6.74 5.86 0.78
N ASP A 58 7.83 6.09 1.51
CA ASP A 58 9.19 5.94 0.98
C ASP A 58 9.55 4.47 0.75
N ARG A 59 10.60 4.24 -0.03
CA ARG A 59 10.99 2.93 -0.55
C ARG A 59 11.06 1.84 0.52
N ASP A 60 11.62 2.13 1.69
CA ASP A 60 11.76 1.14 2.77
C ASP A 60 10.43 0.78 3.45
N MET A 61 9.58 1.79 3.69
CA MET A 61 8.23 1.58 4.19
C MET A 61 7.38 0.82 3.17
N ALA A 62 7.54 1.13 1.88
CA ALA A 62 6.83 0.46 0.80
C ALA A 62 7.22 -1.02 0.73
N LYS A 63 8.52 -1.34 0.82
CA LYS A 63 9.00 -2.73 0.93
C LYS A 63 8.35 -3.47 2.11
N SER A 64 8.31 -2.85 3.29
CA SER A 64 7.68 -3.46 4.47
C SER A 64 6.18 -3.73 4.28
N ASP A 65 5.44 -2.76 3.73
CA ASP A 65 4.01 -2.92 3.46
C ASP A 65 3.75 -4.03 2.43
N LEU A 66 4.57 -4.10 1.38
CA LEU A 66 4.45 -5.13 0.35
C LEU A 66 4.83 -6.51 0.86
N SER A 67 5.81 -6.63 1.75
CA SER A 67 6.12 -7.87 2.48
C SER A 67 4.92 -8.34 3.28
N ARG A 68 4.28 -7.44 4.04
CA ARG A 68 3.07 -7.77 4.77
C ARG A 68 1.91 -8.15 3.85
N ALA A 69 1.78 -7.51 2.69
CA ALA A 69 0.76 -7.86 1.71
C ALA A 69 0.93 -9.30 1.19
N THR A 70 2.15 -9.74 0.90
CA THR A 70 2.43 -11.12 0.44
C THR A 70 2.33 -12.17 1.55
N GLU A 71 2.60 -11.81 2.81
CA GLU A 71 2.33 -12.68 3.95
C GLU A 71 0.83 -12.97 4.13
N LEU A 72 -0.02 -11.97 3.80
CA LEU A 72 -1.47 -12.07 3.92
C LEU A 72 -2.12 -12.72 2.69
N ASP A 73 -1.59 -12.44 1.49
CA ASP A 73 -2.09 -12.95 0.22
C ASP A 73 -0.90 -13.19 -0.74
N PRO A 74 -0.33 -14.41 -0.75
CA PRO A 74 0.83 -14.74 -1.58
C PRO A 74 0.57 -14.68 -3.08
N LEU A 75 -0.69 -14.62 -3.53
CA LEU A 75 -1.06 -14.61 -4.96
C LEU A 75 -0.99 -13.20 -5.58
N ARG A 76 -0.68 -12.18 -4.77
CA ARG A 76 -0.56 -10.79 -5.22
C ARG A 76 0.70 -10.59 -6.04
N THR A 77 0.55 -10.28 -7.32
CA THR A 77 1.69 -10.10 -8.24
C THR A 77 2.42 -8.77 -8.07
N TYR A 78 1.71 -7.69 -7.71
CA TYR A 78 2.31 -6.35 -7.60
C TYR A 78 3.45 -6.26 -6.58
N PRO A 79 3.32 -6.78 -5.33
CA PRO A 79 4.41 -6.80 -4.35
C PRO A 79 5.73 -7.41 -4.86
N TYR A 80 5.70 -8.59 -5.48
CA TYR A 80 6.90 -9.23 -6.00
C TYR A 80 7.55 -8.41 -7.10
N ARG A 81 6.74 -7.89 -8.03
CA ARG A 81 7.24 -7.04 -9.13
C ARG A 81 7.90 -5.75 -8.62
N TYR A 82 7.30 -5.11 -7.62
CA TYR A 82 7.87 -3.90 -7.03
C TYR A 82 9.18 -4.21 -6.30
N ARG A 83 9.21 -5.24 -5.43
CA ARG A 83 10.42 -5.60 -4.70
C ARG A 83 11.55 -6.03 -5.64
N ALA A 84 11.25 -6.78 -6.69
CA ALA A 84 12.22 -7.13 -7.73
C ALA A 84 12.76 -5.90 -8.47
N ALA A 85 11.90 -4.93 -8.81
CA ALA A 85 12.35 -3.67 -9.43
C ALA A 85 13.29 -2.88 -8.50
N VAL A 86 12.98 -2.81 -7.20
CA VAL A 86 13.86 -2.18 -6.21
C VAL A 86 15.20 -2.90 -6.11
N LEU A 87 15.22 -4.24 -6.16
CA LEU A 87 16.46 -5.02 -6.16
C LEU A 87 17.30 -4.76 -7.44
N MET A 88 16.65 -4.61 -8.60
CA MET A 88 17.33 -4.23 -9.84
C MET A 88 17.94 -2.83 -9.76
N ASP A 89 17.23 -1.85 -9.19
CA ASP A 89 17.75 -0.50 -8.94
C ASP A 89 19.01 -0.54 -8.04
N ASP A 90 19.07 -1.51 -7.13
CA ASP A 90 20.18 -1.74 -6.21
C ASP A 90 21.26 -2.71 -6.80
N HIS A 91 21.20 -3.02 -8.11
CA HIS A 91 22.10 -3.93 -8.83
C HIS A 91 22.16 -5.38 -8.31
N LYS A 92 21.08 -5.85 -7.67
CA LYS A 92 20.95 -7.21 -7.12
C LYS A 92 20.12 -8.10 -8.05
N GLU A 93 20.67 -8.41 -9.23
CA GLU A 93 19.96 -9.11 -10.31
C GLU A 93 19.50 -10.52 -9.89
N GLU A 94 20.36 -11.31 -9.26
CA GLU A 94 20.01 -12.66 -8.81
C GLU A 94 18.89 -12.66 -7.76
N GLU A 95 18.93 -11.73 -6.79
CA GLU A 95 17.87 -11.57 -5.78
C GLU A 95 16.55 -11.14 -6.44
N ALA A 96 16.60 -10.25 -7.43
CA ALA A 96 15.43 -9.79 -8.16
C ALA A 96 14.74 -10.92 -8.94
N ILE A 97 15.53 -11.78 -9.60
CA ILE A 97 15.01 -12.96 -10.30
C ILE A 97 14.37 -13.93 -9.28
N ALA A 98 15.06 -14.22 -8.18
CA ALA A 98 14.53 -15.09 -7.13
C ALA A 98 13.22 -14.54 -6.55
N GLU A 99 13.10 -13.22 -6.40
CA GLU A 99 11.89 -12.55 -5.91
C GLU A 99 10.69 -12.71 -6.87
N LEU A 100 10.92 -12.71 -8.18
CA LEU A 100 9.87 -12.92 -9.19
C LEU A 100 9.43 -14.38 -9.34
N THR A 101 10.24 -15.33 -8.85
CA THR A 101 9.93 -16.77 -8.88
C THR A 101 9.15 -17.27 -7.67
N LYS A 102 8.87 -16.40 -6.70
CA LYS A 102 7.99 -16.67 -5.55
C LYS A 102 6.53 -16.54 -5.93
#